data_AF-A0A1R4HG39-F1
#
_entry.id   AF-A0A1R4HG39-F1
#
_cell.length_a   1.000
_cell.length_b   1.000
_cell.length_c   1.000
_cell.angle_alpha   90.00
_cell.angle_beta   90.00
_cell.angle_gamma   90.00
#
_symmetry.space_group_name_H-M   'P 1'
#
loop_
_entity.id
_entity.type
_entity.pdbx_description
1 polymer ?
#
loop_
_entity_poly.entity_id
_entity_poly.type
_entity_poly.pdbx_seq_one_letter_code
_entity_poly.pdbx_strand_id
1 'polypeptide(L)'
;METAQEYTVNAPSTFILPDLDTLEDEKIPVSSTYWEPRKDGALKELRGVVIGSIKSVYDRIDPKTGEVTEIELECFEIAVQLKSKTGEIYYEVFRNGAVLLVADLKSAIESGRVVINRTPIKVEYIGLKSTKNGNSMDKFRITILGGRQL
;
A
#
# COMPACT_ATOMS: atom_id res chain seq x y z
N MET A 1 -33.93 57.44 -2.19
CA MET A 1 -33.81 56.73 -0.90
C MET A 1 -34.04 55.27 -1.19
N GLU A 2 -32.97 54.51 -1.36
CA GLU A 2 -32.99 53.04 -1.40
C GLU A 2 -31.95 52.59 -0.37
N THR A 3 -32.43 51.90 0.67
CA THR A 3 -31.60 51.31 1.71
C THR A 3 -31.03 50.00 1.20
N ALA A 4 -29.72 49.92 1.04
CA ALA A 4 -29.02 48.67 0.79
C ALA A 4 -29.13 47.78 2.04
N GLN A 5 -29.72 46.60 1.89
CA GLN A 5 -29.70 45.55 2.91
C GLN A 5 -28.31 44.89 2.90
N GLU A 6 -27.63 44.90 4.05
CA GLU A 6 -26.40 44.15 4.27
C GLU A 6 -26.72 42.65 4.28
N TYR A 7 -26.16 41.91 3.32
CA TYR A 7 -26.14 40.46 3.34
C TYR A 7 -24.99 39.99 4.23
N THR A 8 -25.30 39.51 5.44
CA THR A 8 -24.35 38.80 6.28
C THR A 8 -24.09 37.41 5.68
N VAL A 9 -22.93 37.27 5.03
CA VAL A 9 -22.43 35.97 4.58
C VAL A 9 -21.98 35.20 5.82
N ASN A 10 -22.76 34.21 6.26
CA ASN A 10 -22.29 33.21 7.21
C ASN A 10 -21.20 32.37 6.52
N ALA A 11 -19.95 32.85 6.57
CA ALA A 11 -18.81 32.10 6.09
C ALA A 11 -18.68 30.81 6.92
N PRO A 12 -18.55 29.62 6.30
CA PRO A 12 -18.24 28.40 7.02
C PRO A 12 -16.92 28.59 7.78
N SER A 13 -16.88 28.10 9.01
CA SER A 13 -15.74 28.16 9.93
C SER A 13 -14.42 27.98 9.18
N THR A 14 -13.59 29.02 9.22
CA THR A 14 -12.25 29.06 8.63
C THR A 14 -11.52 27.74 8.90
N PHE A 15 -11.04 27.10 7.85
CA PHE A 15 -10.19 25.91 7.95
C PHE A 15 -8.86 26.36 8.56
N ILE A 16 -8.72 26.30 9.89
CA ILE A 16 -7.48 26.69 10.57
C ILE A 16 -6.49 25.54 10.34
N LEU A 17 -5.48 25.81 9.50
CA LEU A 17 -4.36 24.89 9.37
C LEU A 17 -3.56 24.91 10.69
N PRO A 18 -3.22 23.76 11.25
CA PRO A 18 -2.46 23.70 12.49
C PRO A 18 -1.05 24.27 12.26
N ASP A 19 -0.53 24.95 13.27
CA ASP A 19 0.86 25.42 13.28
C ASP A 19 1.79 24.23 13.52
N LEU A 20 2.35 23.70 12.44
CA LEU A 20 3.18 22.49 12.45
C LEU A 20 4.43 22.63 13.33
N ASP A 21 4.93 23.86 13.55
CA ASP A 21 6.13 24.11 14.36
C ASP A 21 5.84 24.05 15.87
N THR A 22 4.55 24.04 16.26
CA THR A 22 4.11 24.00 17.67
C THR A 22 3.60 22.64 18.12
N LEU A 23 3.52 21.67 17.21
CA LEU A 23 3.05 20.32 17.50
C LEU A 23 4.19 19.48 18.08
N GLU A 24 3.87 18.61 19.03
CA GLU A 24 4.82 17.60 19.50
C GLU A 24 4.95 16.47 18.47
N ASP A 25 6.19 16.08 18.18
CA ASP A 25 6.48 14.95 17.29
C ASP A 25 6.06 13.62 17.93
N GLU A 26 4.93 13.06 17.52
CA GLU A 26 4.67 11.64 17.72
C GLU A 26 5.42 10.84 16.64
N LYS A 27 6.56 10.26 17.01
CA LYS A 27 7.33 9.39 16.12
C LYS A 27 6.65 8.03 16.02
N ILE A 28 5.72 7.89 15.08
CA ILE A 28 5.18 6.59 14.72
C ILE A 28 6.26 5.82 13.94
N PRO A 29 6.77 4.69 14.44
CA PRO A 29 7.77 3.91 13.71
C PRO A 29 7.12 3.31 12.46
N VAL A 30 7.47 3.84 11.29
CA VAL A 30 7.09 3.25 10.01
C VAL A 30 8.11 2.16 9.69
N SER A 31 7.95 0.97 10.29
CA SER A 31 8.70 -0.19 9.83
C SER A 31 8.19 -0.57 8.45
N SER A 32 9.14 -0.86 7.57
CA SER A 32 8.84 -1.33 6.24
C SER A 32 9.26 -2.79 6.13
N THR A 33 8.28 -3.66 6.08
CA THR A 33 8.47 -5.10 6.18
C THR A 33 8.26 -5.74 4.82
N TYR A 34 9.23 -6.55 4.37
CA TYR A 34 9.01 -7.35 3.18
C TYR A 34 7.96 -8.42 3.48
N TRP A 35 6.85 -8.38 2.76
CA TRP A 35 5.71 -9.25 2.99
C TRP A 35 5.95 -10.62 2.38
N GLU A 36 6.12 -11.64 3.23
CA GLU A 36 6.33 -13.03 2.81
C GLU A 36 5.12 -13.89 3.20
N PRO A 37 4.03 -13.88 2.40
CA PRO A 37 2.81 -14.60 2.74
C PRO A 37 2.97 -16.12 2.72
N ARG A 38 4.14 -16.66 2.34
CA ARG A 38 4.44 -18.09 2.43
C ARG A 38 4.90 -18.54 3.81
N LYS A 39 5.47 -17.64 4.62
CA LYS A 39 5.96 -17.99 5.97
C LYS A 39 4.78 -18.45 6.84
N ASP A 40 5.08 -19.40 7.72
CA ASP A 40 4.08 -19.87 8.69
C ASP A 40 3.74 -18.74 9.67
N GLY A 41 2.46 -18.64 10.04
CA GLY A 41 1.95 -17.52 10.84
C GLY A 41 1.92 -16.14 10.16
N ALA A 42 2.39 -16.02 8.90
CA ALA A 42 2.35 -14.75 8.18
C ALA A 42 0.94 -14.35 7.75
N LEU A 43 0.69 -13.03 7.69
CA LEU A 43 -0.53 -12.47 7.13
C LEU A 43 -0.69 -12.93 5.67
N LYS A 44 -1.85 -13.50 5.35
CA LYS A 44 -2.20 -13.92 3.97
C LYS A 44 -2.99 -12.84 3.22
N GLU A 45 -3.45 -11.83 3.93
CA GLU A 45 -4.24 -10.71 3.40
C GLU A 45 -3.70 -9.40 3.99
N LEU A 46 -3.58 -8.38 3.14
CA LEU A 46 -3.32 -7.00 3.53
C LEU A 46 -4.48 -6.10 3.09
N ARG A 47 -4.84 -5.13 3.93
CA ARG A 47 -5.83 -4.09 3.62
C ARG A 47 -5.20 -2.72 3.82
N GLY A 48 -5.11 -1.93 2.77
CA GLY A 48 -4.32 -0.72 2.82
C GLY A 48 -4.42 0.12 1.56
N VAL A 49 -3.50 1.05 1.43
CA VAL A 49 -3.35 1.92 0.25
C VAL A 49 -1.96 1.76 -0.32
N VAL A 50 -1.85 1.73 -1.66
CA VAL A 50 -0.54 1.81 -2.31
C VAL A 50 -0.01 3.22 -2.13
N ILE A 51 1.18 3.36 -1.56
CA ILE A 51 1.80 4.67 -1.28
C ILE A 51 2.95 5.01 -2.23
N GLY A 52 3.50 4.00 -2.92
CA GLY A 52 4.55 4.19 -3.90
C GLY A 52 5.12 2.87 -4.40
N SER A 53 6.13 2.95 -5.26
CA SER A 53 7.02 1.84 -5.56
C SER A 53 8.46 2.26 -5.33
N ILE A 54 9.27 1.30 -4.90
CA ILE A 54 10.70 1.48 -4.71
C ILE A 54 11.43 0.39 -5.50
N LYS A 55 12.67 0.67 -5.85
CA LYS A 55 13.58 -0.35 -6.34
C LYS A 55 14.41 -0.87 -5.18
N SER A 56 14.45 -2.18 -5.00
CA SER A 56 15.22 -2.82 -3.93
C SER A 56 16.10 -3.91 -4.51
N VAL A 57 17.33 -3.96 -4.03
CA VAL A 57 18.31 -4.97 -4.42
C VAL A 57 18.14 -6.15 -3.46
N TYR A 58 18.04 -7.36 -4.02
CA TYR A 58 17.93 -8.59 -3.27
C TYR A 58 19.00 -9.58 -3.72
N ASP A 59 19.51 -10.34 -2.76
CA ASP A 59 20.38 -11.48 -3.03
C ASP A 59 19.54 -12.65 -3.53
N ARG A 60 19.83 -13.09 -4.75
CA ARG A 60 19.29 -14.33 -5.30
C ARG A 60 20.36 -15.40 -5.25
N ILE A 61 20.09 -16.46 -4.51
CA ILE A 61 20.96 -17.64 -4.45
C ILE A 61 20.52 -18.62 -5.54
N ASP A 62 21.41 -18.96 -6.46
CA ASP A 62 21.17 -20.04 -7.41
C ASP A 62 21.16 -21.39 -6.66
N PRO A 63 20.07 -22.17 -6.72
CA PRO A 63 19.96 -23.40 -5.95
C PRO A 63 20.86 -24.54 -6.45
N LYS A 64 21.42 -24.44 -7.66
CA LYS A 64 22.31 -25.45 -8.25
C LYS A 64 23.78 -25.13 -8.05
N THR A 65 24.16 -23.85 -8.13
CA THR A 65 25.56 -23.43 -8.02
C THR A 65 25.91 -22.80 -6.67
N GLY A 66 24.91 -22.37 -5.89
CA GLY A 66 25.10 -21.61 -4.66
C GLY A 66 25.59 -20.17 -4.88
N GLU A 67 25.69 -19.75 -6.14
CA GLU A 67 26.12 -18.40 -6.50
C GLU A 67 25.09 -17.37 -6.05
N VAL A 68 25.57 -16.30 -5.42
CA VAL A 68 24.74 -15.16 -5.03
C VAL A 68 24.82 -14.13 -6.14
N THR A 69 23.68 -13.80 -6.73
CA THR A 69 23.56 -12.72 -7.71
C THR A 69 22.62 -11.67 -7.17
N GLU A 70 23.03 -10.40 -7.21
CA GLU A 70 22.16 -9.28 -6.90
C GLU A 70 21.12 -9.10 -8.00
N ILE A 71 19.85 -8.98 -7.61
CA ILE A 71 18.75 -8.66 -8.51
C ILE A 71 18.04 -7.39 -8.03
N GLU A 72 17.82 -6.46 -8.95
CA GLU A 72 17.01 -5.27 -8.69
C GLU A 72 15.55 -5.59 -8.98
N LEU A 73 14.70 -5.53 -7.95
CA LEU A 73 13.27 -5.73 -8.07
C LEU A 73 12.52 -4.46 -7.69
N GLU A 74 11.55 -4.09 -8.52
CA GLU A 74 10.57 -3.10 -8.12
C GLU A 74 9.58 -3.73 -7.14
N CYS A 75 9.38 -3.06 -6.01
CA CYS A 75 8.45 -3.45 -4.98
C CYS A 75 7.43 -2.34 -4.79
N PHE A 76 6.15 -2.71 -4.67
CA PHE A 76 5.14 -1.76 -4.22
C PHE A 76 5.14 -1.67 -2.71
N GLU A 77 4.98 -0.44 -2.21
CA GLU A 77 4.79 -0.14 -0.80
C GLU A 77 3.31 0.07 -0.52
N ILE A 78 2.79 -0.69 0.44
CA ILE A 78 1.38 -0.67 0.84
C ILE A 78 1.33 -0.28 2.31
N ALA A 79 0.75 0.89 2.61
CA ALA A 79 0.46 1.28 3.99
C ALA A 79 -0.80 0.53 4.45
N VAL A 80 -0.64 -0.30 5.48
CA VAL A 80 -1.67 -1.19 6.00
C VAL A 80 -2.06 -0.74 7.40
N GLN A 81 -3.36 -0.68 7.64
CA GLN A 81 -3.89 -0.47 8.97
C GLN A 81 -4.05 -1.82 9.67
N LEU A 82 -3.40 -1.97 10.82
CA LEU A 82 -3.45 -3.16 11.66
C LEU A 82 -4.10 -2.84 13.01
N LYS A 83 -4.56 -3.88 13.70
CA LYS A 83 -5.09 -3.78 15.06
C LYS A 83 -4.29 -4.70 15.97
N SER A 84 -3.84 -4.17 17.09
CA SER A 84 -3.20 -4.96 18.14
C SER A 84 -4.23 -5.83 18.85
N LYS A 85 -3.75 -6.78 19.68
CA LYS A 85 -4.63 -7.59 20.54
C LYS A 85 -5.40 -6.75 21.57
N THR A 86 -4.86 -5.58 21.94
CA THR A 86 -5.48 -4.61 22.86
C THR A 86 -6.49 -3.69 22.15
N GLY A 87 -6.63 -3.80 20.82
CA GLY A 87 -7.56 -3.00 20.02
C GLY A 87 -6.98 -1.69 19.50
N GLU A 88 -5.71 -1.39 19.81
CA GLU A 88 -5.01 -0.20 19.32
C GLU A 88 -4.75 -0.33 17.83
N ILE A 89 -5.02 0.75 17.11
CA ILE A 89 -4.76 0.82 15.68
C ILE A 89 -3.32 1.29 15.49
N TYR A 90 -2.57 0.57 14.66
CA TYR A 90 -1.25 0.98 14.21
C TYR A 90 -1.12 0.78 12.71
N TYR A 91 -0.13 1.43 12.12
CA TYR A 91 0.12 1.37 10.69
C TYR A 91 1.49 0.76 10.42
N GLU A 92 1.56 -0.07 9.39
CA GLU A 92 2.81 -0.67 8.94
C GLU A 92 2.88 -0.61 7.42
N VAL A 93 4.08 -0.41 6.88
CA VAL A 93 4.28 -0.43 5.43
C VAL A 93 4.77 -1.82 5.05
N PHE A 94 4.05 -2.48 4.16
CA PHE A 94 4.47 -3.74 3.58
C PHE A 94 5.02 -3.53 2.18
N ARG A 95 6.13 -4.22 1.87
CA ARG A 95 6.71 -4.25 0.54
C ARG A 95 6.55 -5.62 -0.09
N ASN A 96 6.25 -5.68 -1.38
CA ASN A 96 6.32 -6.95 -2.09
C ASN A 96 6.69 -6.73 -3.56
N GLY A 97 7.67 -7.51 -4.03
CA GLY A 97 8.22 -7.46 -5.40
C GLY A 97 7.81 -8.64 -6.27
N ALA A 98 6.78 -9.40 -5.90
CA ALA A 98 6.35 -10.53 -6.70
C ALA A 98 5.86 -10.07 -8.08
N VAL A 99 6.45 -10.65 -9.13
CA VAL A 99 6.27 -10.22 -10.53
C VAL A 99 4.80 -10.03 -10.92
N LEU A 100 3.92 -10.98 -10.58
CA LEU A 100 2.50 -10.89 -10.92
C LEU A 100 1.77 -9.79 -10.13
N LEU A 101 2.10 -9.61 -8.85
CA LEU A 101 1.52 -8.56 -8.03
C LEU A 101 1.90 -7.17 -8.57
N VAL A 102 3.18 -6.98 -8.87
CA VAL A 102 3.70 -5.72 -9.42
C VAL A 102 3.07 -5.42 -10.77
N ALA A 103 2.98 -6.41 -11.67
CA ALA A 103 2.34 -6.23 -12.97
C ALA A 103 0.86 -5.85 -12.84
N ASP A 104 0.10 -6.55 -11.99
CA ASP A 104 -1.32 -6.29 -11.80
C ASP A 104 -1.58 -4.92 -11.16
N LEU A 105 -0.77 -4.51 -10.18
CA LEU A 105 -0.85 -3.18 -9.56
C LEU A 105 -0.50 -2.06 -10.54
N LYS A 106 0.57 -2.20 -11.32
CA LYS A 106 0.92 -1.23 -12.37
C LYS A 106 -0.22 -1.05 -13.36
N SER A 107 -0.76 -2.16 -13.87
CA SER A 107 -1.89 -2.12 -14.80
C SER A 107 -3.12 -1.45 -14.18
N ALA A 108 -3.39 -1.69 -12.90
CA ALA A 108 -4.49 -1.04 -12.18
C ALA A 108 -4.27 0.47 -11.99
N ILE A 109 -3.03 0.89 -11.73
CA ILE A 109 -2.65 2.30 -11.58
C ILE A 109 -2.72 3.04 -12.92
N GLU A 110 -2.12 2.47 -13.97
CA GLU A 110 -2.11 3.04 -15.33
C GLU A 110 -3.53 3.18 -15.91
N SER A 111 -4.42 2.24 -15.60
CA SER A 111 -5.84 2.31 -15.99
C SER A 111 -6.68 3.24 -15.10
N GLY A 112 -6.10 3.88 -14.09
CA GLY A 112 -6.80 4.76 -13.16
C GLY A 112 -7.73 4.06 -12.17
N ARG A 113 -7.75 2.71 -12.15
CA ARG A 113 -8.55 1.92 -11.20
C ARG A 113 -7.99 2.01 -9.78
N VAL A 114 -6.68 2.21 -9.65
CA VAL A 114 -5.99 2.46 -8.38
C VAL A 114 -5.28 3.80 -8.47
N VAL A 115 -5.59 4.72 -7.56
CA VAL A 115 -4.90 6.00 -7.40
C VAL A 115 -4.01 5.91 -6.16
N ILE A 116 -2.71 6.14 -6.33
CA ILE A 116 -1.71 6.13 -5.25
C ILE A 116 -2.15 7.09 -4.13
N ASN A 117 -1.93 6.68 -2.88
CA ASN A 117 -2.32 7.39 -1.65
C ASN A 117 -3.84 7.59 -1.44
N ARG A 118 -4.70 7.02 -2.31
CA ARG A 118 -6.14 7.29 -2.27
C ARG A 118 -7.01 6.05 -2.34
N THR A 119 -6.73 5.13 -3.25
CA THR A 119 -7.61 3.98 -3.46
C THR A 119 -7.33 2.89 -2.43
N PRO A 120 -8.30 2.56 -1.56
CA PRO A 120 -8.13 1.47 -0.63
C PRO A 120 -8.24 0.13 -1.38
N ILE A 121 -7.28 -0.74 -1.13
CA ILE A 121 -7.17 -2.05 -1.75
C ILE A 121 -7.05 -3.14 -0.68
N LYS A 122 -7.43 -4.34 -1.09
CA LYS A 122 -7.18 -5.58 -0.38
C LYS A 122 -6.33 -6.47 -1.27
N VAL A 123 -5.21 -6.96 -0.76
CA VAL A 123 -4.30 -7.86 -1.46
C VAL A 123 -4.27 -9.19 -0.73
N GLU A 124 -4.70 -10.26 -1.40
CA GLU A 124 -4.76 -11.61 -0.85
C GLU A 124 -3.78 -12.52 -1.58
N TYR A 125 -2.98 -13.26 -0.83
CA TYR A 125 -2.17 -14.34 -1.41
C TYR A 125 -3.05 -15.57 -1.67
N ILE A 126 -3.13 -16.00 -2.93
CA ILE A 126 -3.96 -17.15 -3.36
C ILE A 126 -3.15 -18.44 -3.36
N GLY A 127 -1.83 -18.36 -3.48
CA GLY A 127 -0.96 -19.52 -3.62
C GLY A 127 -0.04 -19.40 -4.83
N LEU A 128 0.39 -20.55 -5.34
CA LEU A 128 1.30 -20.64 -6.48
C LEU A 128 0.54 -20.81 -7.80
N LYS A 129 1.02 -20.11 -8.83
CA LYS A 129 0.66 -20.36 -10.22
C LYS A 129 1.82 -21.07 -10.90
N SER A 130 1.62 -22.34 -11.25
CA SER A 130 2.56 -23.09 -12.08
C SER A 130 2.57 -22.53 -13.51
N THR A 131 3.76 -22.44 -14.08
CA THR A 131 4.00 -22.05 -15.47
C THR A 131 4.28 -23.29 -16.31
N LYS A 132 4.15 -23.17 -17.64
CA LYS A 132 4.40 -24.28 -18.59
C LYS A 132 5.83 -24.84 -18.50
N ASN A 133 6.77 -24.07 -17.97
CA ASN A 133 8.18 -24.44 -17.85
C ASN A 133 8.52 -25.08 -16.49
N GLY A 134 7.51 -25.42 -15.67
CA GLY A 134 7.71 -25.99 -14.33
C GLY A 134 8.06 -24.98 -13.24
N ASN A 135 8.22 -23.70 -13.56
CA ASN A 135 8.42 -22.64 -12.56
C ASN A 135 7.09 -22.26 -11.91
N SER A 136 7.13 -21.84 -10.64
CA SER A 136 5.95 -21.39 -9.89
C SER A 136 6.09 -19.92 -9.51
N MET A 137 5.04 -19.14 -9.71
CA MET A 137 4.98 -17.72 -9.35
C MET A 137 3.93 -17.48 -8.28
N ASP A 138 4.18 -16.55 -7.36
CA ASP A 138 3.19 -16.14 -6.38
C ASP A 138 2.00 -15.48 -7.09
N LYS A 139 0.80 -15.94 -6.73
CA LYS A 139 -0.46 -15.42 -7.25
C LYS A 139 -1.18 -14.65 -6.15
N PHE A 140 -1.64 -13.46 -6.52
CA PHE A 140 -2.39 -12.57 -5.65
C PHE A 140 -3.76 -12.27 -6.23
N ARG A 141 -4.69 -11.88 -5.37
CA ARG A 141 -5.94 -11.23 -5.73
C ARG A 141 -5.90 -9.81 -5.21
N ILE A 142 -6.12 -8.84 -6.09
CA ILE A 142 -6.30 -7.44 -5.70
C ILE A 142 -7.78 -7.11 -5.80
N THR A 143 -8.36 -6.61 -4.72
CA THR A 143 -9.74 -6.16 -4.64
C THR A 143 -9.76 -4.69 -4.24
N ILE A 144 -10.39 -3.83 -5.03
CA ILE A 144 -10.61 -2.42 -4.67
C ILE A 144 -11.74 -2.36 -3.65
N LEU A 145 -11.49 -1.74 -2.50
CA LEU A 145 -12.46 -1.60 -1.43
C LEU A 145 -13.31 -0.34 -1.67
N GLY A 146 -14.62 -0.41 -1.42
CA GLY A 146 -15.52 0.75 -1.56
C GLY A 146 -15.89 1.14 -2.99
N GLY A 147 -16.00 0.18 -3.92
CA GLY A 147 -16.26 0.45 -5.33
C GLY A 147 -17.46 1.36 -5.64
N ARG A 148 -17.20 2.36 -6.51
CA ARG A 148 -18.11 3.34 -7.15
C ARG A 148 -18.93 4.24 -6.21
N GLN A 149 -18.43 5.44 -5.94
CA GLN A 149 -19.26 6.62 -6.17
C GLN A 149 -18.94 7.09 -7.60
N LEU A 150 -19.84 6.78 -8.53
CA LEU A 150 -20.00 7.58 -9.75
C LEU A 150 -20.68 8.90 -9.34
#